data_AF-A0A962S8K2-F1
#
_entry.id   AF-A0A962S8K2-F1
#
_cell.length_a   1.000
_cell.length_b   1.000
_cell.length_c   1.000
_cell.angle_alpha   90.00
_cell.angle_beta   90.00
_cell.angle_gamma   90.00
#
_symmetry.space_group_name_H-M   'P 1'
#
loop_
_entity.id
_entity.type
_entity.pdbx_description
1 polymer ?
#
loop_
_entity_poly.entity_id
_entity_poly.type
_entity_poly.pdbx_seq_one_letter_code
_entity_poly.pdbx_strand_id
1 'polypeptide(L)'
;MFDYIQHFIPNTHDINRNPGIVWLCGEDKCRLAVIAVTLEHILRRQGYATSLIDEDQIDSGLCSDLIARANARPEYFRRVAEAAKLLDHAGLLTLVLVDSADPVSDRIIRGILGDLRFSQVYIQTGDKQSGENNPPCEQVDDVATQAFIAPENPELVIDHQGKRSEDVINRLLAHLAANGSLSHGYSPLASASAVAIDHQSDQGIPIAVAAG
;
A
#
# COMPACT_ATOMS: atom_id res chain seq x y z
N MET A 1 11.33 -20.97 36.39
CA MET A 1 10.04 -20.52 35.82
C MET A 1 10.28 -19.34 34.89
N PHE A 2 11.10 -19.53 33.83
CA PHE A 2 11.09 -18.74 32.58
C PHE A 2 12.00 -19.46 31.55
N ASP A 3 11.88 -20.79 31.46
CA ASP A 3 12.52 -21.63 30.42
C ASP A 3 11.54 -21.90 29.26
N TYR A 4 10.67 -20.95 28.93
CA TYR A 4 9.58 -21.15 27.94
C TYR A 4 9.85 -20.56 26.56
N ILE A 5 11.06 -20.04 26.29
CA ILE A 5 11.45 -19.50 24.97
C ILE A 5 12.64 -20.29 24.39
N GLN A 6 12.58 -21.62 24.47
CA GLN A 6 13.49 -22.50 23.73
C GLN A 6 12.75 -23.44 22.75
N HIS A 7 11.53 -23.06 22.34
CA HIS A 7 10.81 -23.75 21.27
C HIS A 7 10.06 -22.77 20.35
N PHE A 8 10.70 -21.63 20.02
CA PHE A 8 10.34 -20.96 18.78
C PHE A 8 11.18 -21.60 17.67
N ILE A 9 10.64 -22.64 17.03
CA ILE A 9 11.20 -23.10 15.76
C ILE A 9 10.30 -22.53 14.66
N PRO A 10 10.65 -21.41 13.98
CA PRO A 10 10.10 -21.17 12.66
C PRO A 10 10.86 -22.12 11.73
N ASN A 11 10.38 -23.34 11.54
CA ASN A 11 10.80 -24.15 10.40
C ASN A 11 10.12 -23.51 9.16
N THR A 12 10.75 -22.89 8.14
CA THR A 12 12.11 -22.90 7.59
C THR A 12 12.52 -21.51 7.03
N HIS A 13 13.49 -20.76 7.55
CA HIS A 13 13.91 -20.57 8.93
C HIS A 13 14.12 -19.03 9.03
N ASP A 14 13.18 -18.31 9.67
CA ASP A 14 12.92 -16.84 9.65
C ASP A 14 12.59 -16.22 8.26
N ILE A 15 11.35 -16.38 7.82
CA ILE A 15 10.88 -16.30 6.41
C ILE A 15 10.72 -14.91 5.78
N ASN A 16 11.60 -14.56 4.84
CA ASN A 16 11.37 -13.63 3.71
C ASN A 16 11.90 -14.34 2.43
N ARG A 17 11.08 -14.60 1.39
CA ARG A 17 11.51 -15.30 0.13
C ARG A 17 10.73 -14.99 -1.17
N ASN A 18 10.26 -13.81 -1.57
CA ASN A 18 10.85 -12.47 -1.61
C ASN A 18 9.66 -11.48 -1.46
N PRO A 19 9.38 -10.98 -0.27
CA PRO A 19 8.46 -9.88 -0.04
C PRO A 19 9.15 -8.56 -0.37
N GLY A 20 8.34 -7.53 -0.33
CA GLY A 20 8.73 -6.15 -0.52
C GLY A 20 7.66 -5.26 0.09
N ILE A 21 7.95 -3.97 0.09
CA ILE A 21 7.07 -2.95 0.64
C ILE A 21 6.78 -1.95 -0.48
N VAL A 22 5.51 -1.84 -0.85
CA VAL A 22 5.03 -0.89 -1.85
C VAL A 22 4.29 0.22 -1.14
N TRP A 23 4.89 1.40 -1.09
CA TRP A 23 4.32 2.56 -0.43
C TRP A 23 3.70 3.48 -1.47
N LEU A 24 2.37 3.54 -1.50
CA LEU A 24 1.63 4.32 -2.48
C LEU A 24 1.51 5.78 -1.99
N CYS A 25 1.85 6.71 -2.86
CA CYS A 25 1.69 8.15 -2.64
C CYS A 25 1.04 8.80 -3.85
N GLY A 26 0.21 9.81 -3.65
CA GLY A 26 -0.48 10.53 -4.72
C GLY A 26 -1.59 11.43 -4.18
N GLU A 27 -2.12 12.28 -5.05
CA GLU A 27 -3.08 13.33 -4.66
C GLU A 27 -4.52 12.82 -4.50
N ASP A 28 -4.87 11.76 -5.24
CA ASP A 28 -6.22 11.17 -5.27
C ASP A 28 -6.24 9.88 -4.43
N LYS A 29 -6.46 10.03 -3.12
CA LYS A 29 -6.48 8.92 -2.15
C LYS A 29 -7.47 7.81 -2.56
N CYS A 30 -8.64 8.18 -3.05
CA CYS A 30 -9.65 7.22 -3.49
C CYS A 30 -9.14 6.34 -4.64
N ARG A 31 -8.49 6.94 -5.65
CA ARG A 31 -7.91 6.16 -6.74
C ARG A 31 -6.77 5.28 -6.28
N LEU A 32 -5.91 5.78 -5.38
CA LEU A 32 -4.84 4.96 -4.79
C LEU A 32 -5.41 3.75 -4.06
N ALA A 33 -6.53 3.90 -3.33
CA ALA A 33 -7.23 2.80 -2.67
C ALA A 33 -7.73 1.75 -3.69
N VAL A 34 -8.36 2.19 -4.77
CA VAL A 34 -8.79 1.28 -5.86
C VAL A 34 -7.59 0.53 -6.45
N ILE A 35 -6.48 1.23 -6.72
CA ILE A 35 -5.26 0.63 -7.25
C ILE A 35 -4.65 -0.36 -6.27
N ALA A 36 -4.57 -0.02 -4.98
CA ALA A 36 -4.02 -0.86 -3.92
C ALA A 36 -4.80 -2.17 -3.80
N VAL A 37 -6.13 -2.07 -3.65
CA VAL A 37 -7.03 -3.23 -3.53
C VAL A 37 -6.99 -4.10 -4.79
N THR A 38 -7.00 -3.47 -5.97
CA THR A 38 -6.93 -4.20 -7.25
C THR A 38 -5.60 -4.95 -7.39
N LEU A 39 -4.49 -4.28 -7.09
CA LEU A 39 -3.16 -4.89 -7.12
C LEU A 39 -3.06 -6.04 -6.12
N GLU A 40 -3.54 -5.83 -4.88
CA GLU A 40 -3.56 -6.86 -3.84
C GLU A 40 -4.32 -8.11 -4.28
N HIS A 41 -5.53 -7.92 -4.82
CA HIS A 41 -6.37 -9.00 -5.31
C HIS A 41 -5.70 -9.80 -6.43
N ILE A 42 -5.07 -9.11 -7.40
CA ILE A 42 -4.35 -9.75 -8.49
C ILE A 42 -3.16 -10.56 -7.96
N LEU A 43 -2.36 -9.99 -7.06
CA LEU A 43 -1.21 -10.65 -6.47
C LEU A 43 -1.63 -11.90 -5.67
N ARG A 44 -2.68 -11.81 -4.85
CA ARG A 44 -3.24 -12.98 -4.14
C ARG A 44 -3.68 -14.08 -5.08
N ARG A 45 -4.38 -13.74 -6.16
CA ARG A 45 -4.78 -14.71 -7.20
C ARG A 45 -3.60 -15.35 -7.93
N GLN A 46 -2.46 -14.68 -7.97
CA GLN A 46 -1.20 -15.20 -8.54
C GLN A 46 -0.34 -15.96 -7.52
N GLY A 47 -0.86 -16.20 -6.31
CA GLY A 47 -0.19 -17.01 -5.27
C GLY A 47 0.76 -16.22 -4.37
N TYR A 48 0.75 -14.89 -4.43
CA TYR A 48 1.51 -14.05 -3.51
C TYR A 48 0.77 -13.87 -2.19
N ALA A 49 1.48 -14.03 -1.08
CA ALA A 49 0.98 -13.64 0.23
C ALA A 49 1.15 -12.12 0.39
N THR A 50 0.06 -11.40 0.58
CA THR A 50 0.05 -9.93 0.66
C THR A 50 -0.59 -9.45 1.95
N SER A 51 -0.27 -8.21 2.32
CA SER A 51 -0.98 -7.44 3.34
C SER A 51 -1.17 -6.01 2.84
N LEU A 52 -2.32 -5.41 3.14
CA LEU A 52 -2.61 -4.00 2.91
C LEU A 52 -2.68 -3.30 4.26
N ILE A 53 -1.85 -2.28 4.44
CA ILE A 53 -1.94 -1.32 5.55
C ILE A 53 -2.68 -0.10 5.01
N ASP A 54 -3.87 0.17 5.53
CA ASP A 54 -4.67 1.36 5.22
C ASP A 54 -4.71 2.36 6.40
N GLU A 55 -4.94 3.63 6.08
CA GLU A 55 -4.99 4.73 7.05
C GLU A 55 -6.02 4.49 8.16
N ASP A 56 -7.22 3.98 7.82
CA ASP A 56 -8.31 3.76 8.77
C ASP A 56 -7.97 2.71 9.83
N GLN A 57 -7.32 1.62 9.44
CA GLN A 57 -6.85 0.57 10.35
C GLN A 57 -5.73 1.06 11.26
N ILE A 58 -4.82 1.89 10.72
CA ILE A 58 -3.74 2.47 11.52
C ILE A 58 -4.31 3.48 12.53
N ASP A 59 -5.23 4.35 12.12
CA ASP A 59 -5.80 5.40 12.96
C ASP A 59 -6.71 4.82 14.05
N SER A 60 -7.56 3.85 13.72
CA SER A 60 -8.44 3.22 14.71
C SER A 60 -7.72 2.25 15.64
N GLY A 61 -6.53 1.76 15.25
CA GLY A 61 -5.76 0.75 15.98
C GLY A 61 -4.37 1.24 16.41
N LEU A 62 -3.36 0.91 15.60
CA LEU A 62 -1.92 1.04 15.92
C LEU A 62 -1.50 2.44 16.37
N CYS A 63 -2.16 3.48 15.84
CA CYS A 63 -1.86 4.89 16.06
C CYS A 63 -3.03 5.67 16.67
N SER A 64 -3.99 4.98 17.30
CA SER A 64 -5.16 5.63 17.93
C SER A 64 -4.81 6.66 19.01
N ASP A 65 -3.67 6.50 19.69
CA ASP A 65 -3.14 7.45 20.67
C ASP A 65 -2.49 8.71 20.05
N LEU A 66 -2.30 8.73 18.73
CA LEU A 66 -1.58 9.79 18.00
C LEU A 66 -2.49 10.83 17.35
N ILE A 67 -3.76 10.52 17.08
CA ILE A 67 -4.70 11.40 16.33
C ILE A 67 -4.80 12.80 16.94
N ALA A 68 -4.89 12.90 18.27
CA ALA A 68 -5.02 14.17 18.97
C ALA A 68 -3.68 14.82 19.37
N ARG A 69 -2.55 14.19 19.05
CA ARG A 69 -1.24 14.60 19.55
C ARG A 69 -0.52 15.53 18.57
N ALA A 70 -0.14 16.70 19.05
CA ALA A 70 0.70 17.61 18.27
C ALA A 70 2.05 16.94 17.89
N ASN A 71 2.50 17.17 16.67
CA ASN A 71 3.75 16.60 16.12
C ASN A 71 3.82 15.06 16.14
N ALA A 72 2.69 14.39 15.95
CA ALA A 72 2.65 12.93 15.95
C ALA A 72 3.11 12.27 14.64
N ARG A 73 3.22 13.03 13.53
CA ARG A 73 3.57 12.46 12.21
C ARG A 73 4.86 11.63 12.20
N PRO A 74 5.99 12.08 12.78
CA PRO A 74 7.20 11.26 12.82
C PRO A 74 7.00 9.91 13.52
N GLU A 75 6.26 9.89 14.63
CA GLU A 75 5.96 8.66 15.37
C GLU A 75 4.95 7.77 14.64
N TYR A 76 3.96 8.37 13.97
CA TYR A 76 3.02 7.69 13.10
C TYR A 76 3.75 6.91 12.01
N PHE A 77 4.60 7.59 11.23
CA PHE A 77 5.37 6.96 10.17
C PHE A 77 6.41 5.96 10.69
N ARG A 78 7.00 6.21 11.87
CA ARG A 78 7.86 5.23 12.54
C ARG A 78 7.10 3.93 12.81
N ARG A 79 5.88 3.99 13.36
CA ARG A 79 5.05 2.81 13.66
C ARG A 79 4.62 2.07 12.40
N VAL A 80 4.16 2.79 11.37
CA VAL A 80 3.77 2.20 10.09
C VAL A 80 4.96 1.51 9.42
N ALA A 81 6.14 2.13 9.42
CA ALA A 81 7.35 1.54 8.85
C ALA A 81 7.81 0.28 9.61
N GLU A 82 7.78 0.28 10.95
CA GLU A 82 8.09 -0.92 11.75
C GLU A 82 7.06 -2.04 11.52
N ALA A 83 5.78 -1.71 11.39
CA ALA A 83 4.75 -2.70 11.06
C ALA A 83 4.98 -3.31 9.67
N ALA A 84 5.24 -2.49 8.65
CA ALA A 84 5.55 -2.96 7.30
C ALA A 84 6.80 -3.85 7.27
N LYS A 85 7.84 -3.49 8.03
CA LYS A 85 9.05 -4.30 8.21
C LYS A 85 8.77 -5.65 8.85
N LEU A 86 7.91 -5.71 9.87
CA LEU A 86 7.53 -6.97 10.50
C LEU A 86 6.76 -7.88 9.53
N LEU A 87 5.86 -7.32 8.71
CA LEU A 87 5.12 -8.07 7.70
C LEU A 87 6.03 -8.57 6.57
N ASP A 88 7.00 -7.76 6.14
CA ASP A 88 8.03 -8.18 5.20
C ASP A 88 8.86 -9.36 5.76
N HIS A 89 9.33 -9.25 7.01
CA HIS A 89 10.02 -10.36 7.68
C HIS A 89 9.15 -11.60 7.92
N ALA A 90 7.82 -11.47 7.84
CA ALA A 90 6.88 -12.58 7.89
C ALA A 90 6.59 -13.18 6.50
N GLY A 91 7.18 -12.64 5.44
CA GLY A 91 7.03 -13.14 4.07
C GLY A 91 5.88 -12.51 3.28
N LEU A 92 5.32 -11.38 3.74
CA LEU A 92 4.18 -10.72 3.10
C LEU A 92 4.63 -9.55 2.23
N LEU A 93 4.24 -9.55 0.96
CA LEU A 93 4.34 -8.37 0.10
C LEU A 93 3.35 -7.31 0.60
N THR A 94 3.89 -6.27 1.21
CA THR A 94 3.11 -5.30 1.98
C THR A 94 2.82 -4.06 1.13
N LEU A 95 1.55 -3.77 0.92
CA LEU A 95 1.07 -2.54 0.32
C LEU A 95 0.76 -1.56 1.45
N VAL A 96 1.30 -0.34 1.39
CA VAL A 96 1.04 0.71 2.37
C VAL A 96 0.34 1.87 1.68
N LEU A 97 -0.86 2.20 2.17
CA LEU A 97 -1.68 3.30 1.71
C LEU A 97 -2.03 4.18 2.92
N VAL A 98 -1.15 5.13 3.19
CA VAL A 98 -1.34 6.14 4.22
C VAL A 98 -1.06 7.53 3.64
N ASP A 99 -1.33 8.54 4.45
CA ASP A 99 -1.01 9.93 4.20
C ASP A 99 0.43 10.17 3.70
N SER A 100 0.65 11.23 2.90
CA SER A 100 2.00 11.50 2.35
C SER A 100 3.00 11.89 3.45
N ALA A 101 4.21 11.34 3.37
CA ALA A 101 5.29 11.62 4.31
C ALA A 101 5.95 12.96 4.01
N ASP A 102 6.18 13.77 5.05
CA ASP A 102 7.03 14.96 4.94
C ASP A 102 8.52 14.54 4.86
N PRO A 103 9.46 15.44 4.49
CA PRO A 103 10.87 15.08 4.32
C PRO A 103 11.53 14.50 5.59
N VAL A 104 11.02 14.82 6.78
CA VAL A 104 11.53 14.25 8.03
C VAL A 104 11.05 12.82 8.19
N SER A 105 9.76 12.58 7.94
CA SER A 105 9.13 11.27 8.05
C SER A 105 9.61 10.31 6.96
N ASP A 106 9.85 10.80 5.74
CA ASP A 106 10.42 10.00 4.65
C ASP A 106 11.81 9.44 5.03
N ARG A 107 12.67 10.27 5.64
CA ARG A 107 13.97 9.81 6.17
C ARG A 107 13.81 8.77 7.27
N ILE A 108 12.81 8.90 8.14
CA ILE A 108 12.52 7.91 9.19
C ILE A 108 12.11 6.57 8.55
N ILE A 109 11.16 6.60 7.62
CA ILE A 109 10.69 5.40 6.89
C ILE A 109 11.87 4.71 6.23
N ARG A 110 12.64 5.45 5.41
CA ARG A 110 13.80 4.91 4.69
C ARG A 110 14.88 4.39 5.64
N GLY A 111 15.10 5.05 6.78
CA GLY A 111 16.04 4.59 7.80
C GLY A 111 15.63 3.28 8.48
N ILE A 112 14.33 3.07 8.71
CA ILE A 112 13.79 1.85 9.34
C ILE A 112 13.80 0.67 8.37
N LEU A 113 13.34 0.94 7.13
CA LEU A 113 13.23 -0.06 6.07
C LEU A 113 14.61 -0.43 5.50
N GLY A 114 15.57 0.50 5.50
CA GLY A 114 16.96 0.23 5.15
C GLY A 114 17.10 -0.48 3.81
N ASP A 115 17.77 -1.65 3.84
CA ASP A 115 18.07 -2.45 2.64
C ASP A 115 16.93 -3.40 2.21
N LEU A 116 15.75 -3.30 2.83
CA LEU A 116 14.57 -4.06 2.40
C LEU A 116 14.15 -3.64 0.98
N ARG A 117 13.39 -4.50 0.30
CA ARG A 117 12.81 -4.20 -1.02
C ARG A 117 11.68 -3.19 -0.89
N PHE A 118 12.04 -1.94 -0.69
CA PHE A 118 11.12 -0.83 -0.58
C PHE A 118 10.90 -0.18 -1.95
N SER A 119 9.67 0.22 -2.23
CA SER A 119 9.30 1.00 -3.41
C SER A 119 8.24 2.02 -3.04
N GLN A 120 8.67 3.27 -2.89
CA GLN A 120 7.79 4.42 -2.87
C GLN A 120 7.31 4.69 -4.30
N VAL A 121 6.03 4.42 -4.52
CA VAL A 121 5.35 4.58 -5.80
C VAL A 121 4.54 5.85 -5.74
N TYR A 122 4.96 6.83 -6.53
CA TYR A 122 4.20 8.05 -6.72
C TYR A 122 3.28 7.92 -7.94
N ILE A 123 1.97 7.91 -7.73
CA ILE A 123 0.96 7.92 -8.78
C ILE A 123 0.49 9.36 -8.96
N GLN A 124 1.00 10.01 -9.99
CA GLN A 124 0.64 11.36 -10.35
C GLN A 124 -0.67 11.31 -11.11
N THR A 125 -1.76 11.76 -10.47
CA THR A 125 -3.08 11.78 -11.08
C THR A 125 -3.38 13.10 -11.78
N GLY A 126 -2.48 14.10 -11.66
CA GLY A 126 -2.69 15.50 -12.04
C GLY A 126 -3.89 16.12 -11.33
N ASP A 127 -4.19 17.39 -11.63
CA ASP A 127 -5.19 18.16 -10.90
C ASP A 127 -6.55 17.43 -10.86
N LYS A 128 -7.22 17.47 -9.70
CA LYS A 128 -8.49 16.79 -9.31
C LYS A 128 -9.68 16.91 -10.30
N GLN A 129 -9.53 17.51 -11.49
CA GLN A 129 -10.62 17.96 -12.36
C GLN A 129 -10.69 17.38 -13.79
N SER A 130 -9.94 16.35 -14.19
CA SER A 130 -10.10 15.80 -15.55
C SER A 130 -10.40 14.31 -15.60
N GLY A 131 -11.67 13.99 -15.87
CA GLY A 131 -12.09 12.71 -16.43
C GLY A 131 -13.49 12.27 -16.01
N GLU A 132 -14.45 12.29 -16.95
CA GLU A 132 -15.84 11.80 -16.81
C GLU A 132 -15.97 10.29 -16.49
N ASN A 133 -14.86 9.57 -16.30
CA ASN A 133 -14.82 8.11 -16.10
C ASN A 133 -14.37 7.67 -14.70
N ASN A 134 -14.36 8.57 -13.71
CA ASN A 134 -14.04 8.17 -12.33
C ASN A 134 -15.26 7.53 -11.66
N PRO A 135 -15.13 6.34 -11.03
CA PRO A 135 -16.16 5.86 -10.15
C PRO A 135 -16.34 6.89 -9.01
N PRO A 136 -17.58 7.15 -8.58
CA PRO A 136 -17.82 8.07 -7.47
C PRO A 136 -17.25 7.43 -6.21
N CYS A 137 -16.09 7.90 -5.77
CA CYS A 137 -15.71 7.79 -4.37
C CYS A 137 -16.51 8.86 -3.64
N GLU A 138 -17.32 8.45 -2.66
CA GLU A 138 -18.01 9.41 -1.80
C GLU A 138 -16.96 10.37 -1.23
N GLN A 139 -17.17 11.66 -1.50
CA GLN A 139 -16.35 12.72 -0.94
C GLN A 139 -16.57 12.69 0.58
N VAL A 140 -15.64 12.08 1.31
CA VAL A 140 -15.50 12.38 2.73
C VAL A 140 -15.06 13.84 2.81
N ASP A 141 -15.83 14.66 3.52
CA ASP A 141 -15.57 16.08 3.70
C ASP A 141 -14.10 16.28 4.13
N ASP A 142 -13.32 16.80 3.17
CA ASP A 142 -11.87 16.91 3.23
C ASP A 142 -11.52 18.04 4.21
N VAL A 143 -11.40 17.74 5.51
CA VAL A 143 -10.59 18.58 6.41
C VAL A 143 -9.12 18.19 6.21
N ALA A 144 -8.63 18.26 4.96
CA ALA A 144 -7.21 18.15 4.67
C ALA A 144 -6.51 19.31 5.38
N THR A 145 -5.93 19.02 6.55
CA THR A 145 -5.23 20.03 7.35
C THR A 145 -3.86 20.36 6.73
N GLN A 146 -3.37 19.53 5.80
CA GLN A 146 -2.05 19.70 5.19
C GLN A 146 -2.06 19.32 3.70
N ALA A 147 -1.38 20.14 2.90
CA ALA A 147 -1.24 19.92 1.46
C ALA A 147 -0.43 18.65 1.17
N PHE A 148 -0.78 17.95 0.09
CA PHE A 148 0.03 16.85 -0.42
C PHE A 148 1.45 17.32 -0.74
N ILE A 149 2.44 16.53 -0.31
CA ILE A 149 3.85 16.73 -0.62
C ILE A 149 4.27 15.56 -1.50
N ALA A 150 4.72 15.85 -2.72
CA ALA A 150 5.27 14.83 -3.61
C ALA A 150 6.60 14.31 -3.04
N PRO A 151 6.87 12.99 -3.08
CA PRO A 151 8.13 12.44 -2.63
C PRO A 151 9.28 12.94 -3.50
N GLU A 152 10.43 13.25 -2.89
CA GLU A 152 11.59 13.79 -3.62
C GLU A 152 12.27 12.72 -4.49
N ASN A 153 12.37 11.48 -4.00
CA ASN A 153 13.12 10.40 -4.66
C ASN A 153 12.34 9.06 -4.68
N PRO A 154 11.14 9.02 -5.30
CA PRO A 154 10.37 7.78 -5.40
C PRO A 154 11.05 6.76 -6.32
N GLU A 155 10.95 5.47 -5.98
CA GLU A 155 11.46 4.36 -6.79
C GLU A 155 10.67 4.18 -8.10
N LEU A 156 9.42 4.64 -8.13
CA LEU A 156 8.59 4.61 -9.34
C LEU A 156 7.66 5.83 -9.39
N VAL A 157 7.66 6.52 -10.53
CA VAL A 157 6.66 7.55 -10.84
C VAL A 157 5.75 7.04 -11.96
N ILE A 158 4.44 7.04 -11.69
CA ILE A 158 3.41 6.70 -12.66
C ILE A 158 2.54 7.92 -12.90
N ASP A 159 2.72 8.52 -14.06
CA ASP A 159 1.71 9.42 -14.60
C ASP A 159 0.47 8.60 -15.00
N HIS A 160 -0.66 8.86 -14.33
CA HIS A 160 -1.96 8.23 -14.59
C HIS A 160 -2.80 9.04 -15.59
N GLN A 161 -2.41 10.27 -15.93
CA GLN A 161 -3.20 11.15 -16.81
C GLN A 161 -3.51 10.47 -18.16
N GLY A 162 -4.79 10.25 -18.42
CA GLY A 162 -5.29 9.63 -19.65
C GLY A 162 -4.95 8.14 -19.81
N LYS A 163 -4.43 7.46 -18.78
CA LYS A 163 -4.13 6.03 -18.83
C LYS A 163 -5.23 5.20 -18.21
N ARG A 164 -5.36 3.94 -18.65
CA ARG A 164 -6.28 2.99 -18.05
C ARG A 164 -5.69 2.44 -16.76
N SER A 165 -6.55 2.04 -15.83
CA SER A 165 -6.12 1.45 -14.55
C SER A 165 -5.27 0.21 -14.77
N GLU A 166 -5.56 -0.59 -15.81
CA GLU A 166 -4.79 -1.77 -16.18
C GLU A 166 -3.35 -1.43 -16.57
N ASP A 167 -3.12 -0.28 -17.23
CA ASP A 167 -1.78 0.15 -17.61
C ASP A 167 -0.95 0.53 -16.37
N VAL A 168 -1.58 1.17 -15.39
CA VAL A 168 -0.96 1.49 -14.11
C VAL A 168 -0.61 0.20 -13.36
N ILE A 169 -1.56 -0.72 -13.24
CA ILE A 169 -1.34 -2.01 -12.57
C ILE A 169 -0.23 -2.80 -13.27
N ASN A 170 -0.21 -2.84 -14.61
CA ASN A 170 0.83 -3.53 -15.36
C ASN A 170 2.21 -2.92 -15.15
N ARG A 171 2.32 -1.59 -15.07
CA ARG A 171 3.57 -0.91 -14.72
C ARG A 171 4.02 -1.24 -13.30
N LEU A 172 3.10 -1.33 -12.34
CA LEU A 172 3.39 -1.74 -10.97
C LEU A 172 3.91 -3.18 -10.93
N LEU A 173 3.21 -4.11 -11.56
CA LEU A 173 3.63 -5.52 -11.64
C LEU A 173 5.02 -5.66 -12.29
N ALA A 174 5.27 -4.92 -13.39
CA ALA A 174 6.57 -4.93 -14.05
C ALA A 174 7.69 -4.39 -13.15
N HIS A 175 7.43 -3.33 -12.39
CA HIS A 175 8.38 -2.78 -11.42
C HIS A 175 8.69 -3.76 -10.29
N LEU A 176 7.65 -4.37 -9.71
CA LEU A 176 7.80 -5.35 -8.63
C LEU A 176 8.51 -6.64 -9.09
N ALA A 177 8.38 -7.01 -10.36
CA ALA A 177 9.17 -8.08 -10.92
C ALA A 177 10.63 -7.69 -11.12
N ALA A 178 10.88 -6.51 -11.69
CA ALA A 178 12.23 -6.01 -11.94
C ALA A 178 13.03 -5.82 -10.64
N ASN A 179 12.36 -5.38 -9.57
CA ASN A 179 12.98 -5.20 -8.25
C ASN A 179 13.06 -6.50 -7.43
N GLY A 180 12.63 -7.65 -7.98
CA GLY A 180 12.72 -8.97 -7.36
C GLY A 180 11.67 -9.29 -6.28
N SER A 181 10.66 -8.44 -6.07
CA SER A 181 9.53 -8.68 -5.16
C SER A 181 8.55 -9.73 -5.70
N LEU A 182 8.57 -9.97 -7.03
CA LEU A 182 7.80 -11.04 -7.66
C LEU A 182 8.75 -12.17 -8.07
N SER A 183 8.85 -13.19 -7.20
CA SER A 183 9.87 -14.25 -7.33
C SER A 183 9.46 -15.42 -8.23
N HIS A 184 8.19 -15.54 -8.62
CA HIS A 184 7.68 -16.60 -9.49
C HIS A 184 6.74 -16.00 -10.56
N GLY A 185 6.48 -16.71 -11.65
CA GLY A 185 5.80 -16.17 -12.84
C GLY A 185 4.57 -15.32 -12.54
N TYR A 186 4.72 -13.99 -12.60
CA TYR A 186 3.60 -13.06 -12.57
C TYR A 186 3.07 -12.90 -14.01
N SER A 187 1.77 -12.66 -14.13
CA SER A 187 1.13 -12.42 -15.43
C SER A 187 0.63 -10.98 -15.52
N PRO A 188 1.08 -10.19 -16.52
CA PRO A 188 0.46 -8.91 -16.82
C PRO A 188 -1.03 -9.08 -17.14
N LEU A 189 -1.84 -8.09 -16.80
CA LEU A 189 -3.22 -8.01 -17.24
C LEU A 189 -3.24 -7.80 -18.76
N ALA A 190 -4.10 -8.56 -19.45
CA ALA A 190 -4.40 -8.32 -20.85
C ALA A 190 -5.02 -6.92 -21.00
N SER A 191 -4.60 -6.16 -22.01
CA SER A 191 -4.98 -4.76 -22.28
C SER A 191 -6.47 -4.55 -22.63
N ALA A 192 -7.35 -5.52 -22.34
CA ALA A 192 -8.79 -5.46 -22.58
C ALA A 192 -9.65 -6.32 -21.64
N SER A 193 -9.13 -6.92 -20.57
CA SER A 193 -9.95 -7.71 -19.64
C SER A 193 -10.34 -6.87 -18.44
N ALA A 194 -11.62 -6.51 -18.36
CA ALA A 194 -12.22 -5.96 -17.15
C ALA A 194 -11.88 -6.88 -15.98
N VAL A 195 -11.21 -6.34 -14.96
CA VAL A 195 -11.08 -6.99 -13.67
C VAL A 195 -12.48 -7.02 -13.06
N ALA A 196 -13.24 -8.09 -13.31
CA ALA A 196 -14.44 -8.36 -12.56
C ALA A 196 -14.01 -8.75 -11.14
N ILE A 197 -14.05 -7.79 -10.22
CA ILE A 197 -13.94 -8.06 -8.80
C ILE A 197 -15.25 -8.77 -8.43
N ASP A 198 -15.21 -10.11 -8.39
CA ASP A 198 -16.36 -10.90 -7.96
C ASP A 198 -16.53 -10.69 -6.46
N HIS A 199 -17.53 -9.89 -6.07
CA HIS A 199 -17.80 -9.49 -4.69
C HIS A 199 -18.37 -10.63 -3.81
N GLN A 200 -18.33 -11.88 -4.26
CA GLN A 200 -18.96 -12.99 -3.56
C GLN A 200 -18.01 -14.16 -3.34
N SER A 201 -17.02 -13.99 -2.45
CA SER A 201 -16.56 -15.05 -1.54
C SER A 201 -15.35 -14.60 -0.71
N ASP A 202 -15.51 -13.64 0.19
CA ASP A 202 -14.78 -13.71 1.45
C ASP A 202 -15.55 -12.97 2.54
N GLN A 203 -15.87 -13.69 3.59
CA GLN A 203 -16.64 -13.17 4.72
C GLN A 203 -15.74 -12.25 5.54
N GLY A 204 -16.06 -10.95 5.56
CA GLY A 204 -15.83 -10.13 6.75
C GLY A 204 -14.97 -8.88 6.63
N ILE A 205 -15.20 -8.01 5.63
CA ILE A 205 -15.07 -6.55 5.83
C ILE A 205 -16.22 -5.88 5.06
N PRO A 206 -17.21 -5.25 5.72
CA PRO A 206 -18.23 -4.50 5.00
C PRO A 206 -17.64 -3.17 4.54
N ILE A 207 -17.39 -3.03 3.24
CA ILE A 207 -17.34 -1.70 2.62
C ILE A 207 -18.80 -1.26 2.50
N ALA A 208 -19.22 -0.37 3.38
CA ALA A 208 -20.54 0.23 3.31
C ALA A 208 -20.62 1.10 2.05
N VAL A 209 -21.24 0.57 1.00
CA VAL A 209 -21.77 1.38 -0.11
C VAL A 209 -23.24 1.63 0.21
N ALA A 210 -23.54 2.79 0.80
CA ALA A 210 -24.91 3.17 1.10
C ALA A 210 -25.60 3.66 -0.18
N ALA A 211 -26.50 2.84 -0.72
CA ALA A 211 -27.44 3.28 -1.75
C ALA A 211 -28.57 4.08 -1.09
N GLY A 212 -28.73 5.35 -1.49
CA GLY A 212 -29.83 6.23 -1.09
C GLY A 212 -29.91 7.46 -1.98
#